data_AF-A0A1E4RHA7-F1
#
_entry.id   AF-A0A1E4RHA7-F1
#
_cell.length_a   1.000
_cell.length_b   1.000
_cell.length_c   1.000
_cell.angle_alpha   90.00
_cell.angle_beta   90.00
_cell.angle_gamma   90.00
#
_symmetry.space_group_name_H-M   'P 1'
#
loop_
_entity.id
_entity.type
_entity.pdbx_description
1 polymer ?
#
loop_
_entity_poly.entity_id
_entity_poly.type
_entity_poly.pdbx_seq_one_letter_code
_entity_poly.pdbx_strand_id
1 'polypeptide(L)'
;VDTFINNATHLLSAYPSSTVSITYTKSKTKPGNITKFKVYNPRSNKSLKYKTNKIKEFSRLLTFLGPNGVNIELKHSVGLSSLMSNKKFE
;
A
#
# COMPACT_ATOMS: atom_id res chain seq x y z
N VAL A 1 4.11 -9.39 -1.48
CA VAL A 1 3.93 -7.97 -1.07
C VAL A 1 4.53 -7.03 -2.09
N ASP A 2 5.75 -7.28 -2.54
CA ASP A 2 6.55 -6.32 -3.31
C ASP A 2 5.94 -6.01 -4.69
N THR A 3 5.40 -7.02 -5.38
CA THR A 3 4.64 -6.83 -6.63
C THR A 3 3.42 -5.92 -6.45
N PHE A 4 2.72 -6.01 -5.31
CA PHE A 4 1.60 -5.13 -5.02
C PHE A 4 2.07 -3.69 -4.79
N ILE A 5 3.18 -3.50 -4.07
CA ILE A 5 3.76 -2.18 -3.83
C ILE A 5 4.16 -1.52 -5.16
N ASN A 6 4.84 -2.25 -6.05
CA ASN A 6 5.24 -1.71 -7.37
C ASN A 6 4.03 -1.34 -8.22
N ASN A 7 3.03 -2.21 -8.31
CA ASN A 7 1.81 -1.94 -9.08
C ASN A 7 0.98 -0.80 -8.49
N ALA A 8 0.91 -0.72 -7.15
CA ALA A 8 0.23 0.37 -6.46
C ALA A 8 0.95 1.70 -6.70
N THR A 9 2.28 1.72 -6.63
CA THR A 9 3.10 2.91 -6.90
C THR A 9 2.85 3.43 -8.31
N HIS A 10 2.90 2.55 -9.32
CA HIS A 10 2.64 2.92 -10.71
C HIS A 10 1.20 3.44 -10.93
N LEU A 11 0.20 2.82 -10.30
CA LEU A 11 -1.18 3.26 -10.42
C LEU A 11 -1.39 4.62 -9.75
N LEU A 12 -0.77 4.85 -8.59
CA LEU A 12 -0.87 6.08 -7.83
C LEU A 12 -0.11 7.23 -8.51
N SER A 13 1.06 6.96 -9.10
CA SER A 13 1.80 7.96 -9.89
C SER A 13 1.06 8.36 -11.17
N ALA A 14 0.39 7.41 -11.83
CA ALA A 14 -0.40 7.69 -13.03
C ALA A 14 -1.74 8.39 -12.70
N TYR A 15 -2.30 8.13 -11.52
CA TYR A 15 -3.62 8.61 -11.13
C TYR A 15 -3.64 9.06 -9.65
N PRO A 16 -3.31 10.33 -9.37
CA PRO A 16 -3.25 10.84 -7.99
C PRO A 16 -4.62 10.89 -7.30
N SER A 17 -5.72 10.85 -8.06
CA SER A 17 -7.10 10.77 -7.52
C SER A 17 -7.51 9.37 -7.03
N SER A 18 -6.60 8.40 -7.04
CA SER A 18 -6.90 7.02 -6.63
C SER A 18 -6.99 6.92 -5.10
N THR A 19 -7.97 6.18 -4.61
CA THR A 19 -8.21 5.99 -3.18
C THR A 19 -7.56 4.70 -2.69
N VAL A 20 -6.83 4.77 -1.58
CA VAL A 20 -6.33 3.59 -0.85
C VAL A 20 -7.27 3.29 0.31
N SER A 21 -7.73 2.05 0.42
CA SER A 21 -8.59 1.57 1.49
C SER A 21 -7.94 0.39 2.20
N ILE A 22 -7.95 0.43 3.53
CA ILE A 22 -7.40 -0.62 4.39
C ILE A 22 -8.55 -1.18 5.24
N THR A 23 -8.81 -2.48 5.12
CA THR A 23 -9.82 -3.16 5.93
C THR A 23 -9.13 -4.16 6.85
N TYR A 24 -9.31 -3.97 8.15
CA TYR A 24 -8.87 -4.90 9.17
C TYR A 24 -10.05 -5.75 9.63
N THR A 25 -9.88 -7.08 9.63
CA THR A 25 -10.89 -8.01 10.11
C THR A 25 -10.27 -8.92 11.16
N LYS A 26 -10.69 -8.70 12.41
CA LYS A 26 -10.37 -9.59 13.53
C LYS A 26 -11.30 -10.80 13.47
N SER A 27 -10.73 -11.98 13.26
CA SER A 27 -11.49 -13.23 13.30
C SER A 27 -11.83 -13.57 14.76
N LYS A 28 -13.12 -13.81 15.06
CA LYS A 28 -13.57 -14.27 16.38
C LYS A 28 -13.48 -15.79 16.53
N THR A 29 -13.40 -16.53 15.43
CA THR A 29 -13.60 -18.00 15.37
C THR A 29 -12.36 -18.77 14.90
N LYS A 30 -11.35 -18.10 14.33
CA LYS A 30 -10.08 -18.69 13.89
C LYS A 30 -8.91 -17.82 14.33
N PRO A 31 -7.77 -18.39 14.75
CA PRO A 31 -6.57 -17.62 15.05
C PRO A 31 -6.02 -17.04 13.74
N GLY A 32 -6.13 -15.72 13.58
CA GLY A 32 -5.61 -15.01 12.41
C GLY A 32 -6.34 -13.69 12.14
N ASN A 33 -5.58 -12.60 12.08
CA ASN A 33 -6.10 -11.28 11.72
C ASN A 33 -5.94 -11.07 10.22
N ILE A 34 -7.02 -10.81 9.51
CA ILE A 34 -6.98 -10.61 8.06
C ILE A 34 -6.94 -9.11 7.78
N THR A 35 -5.96 -8.68 7.00
CA THR A 35 -5.86 -7.32 6.48
C THR A 35 -6.07 -7.36 4.96
N LYS A 36 -6.88 -6.43 4.45
CA LYS A 36 -7.12 -6.24 3.03
C LYS A 36 -6.75 -4.81 2.65
N PHE A 37 -5.88 -4.67 1.65
CA PHE A 37 -5.53 -3.40 1.03
C PHE A 37 -6.19 -3.35 -0.34
N LYS A 38 -6.85 -2.24 -0.64
CA LYS A 38 -7.45 -1.98 -1.94
C LYS A 38 -6.98 -0.60 -2.42
N VAL A 39 -6.45 -0.52 -3.63
CA VAL A 39 -6.25 0.76 -4.33
C VAL A 39 -7.29 0.81 -5.43
N TYR A 40 -8.15 1.82 -5.40
CA TYR A 40 -9.26 1.98 -6.33
C TYR A 40 -9.15 3.32 -7.05
N ASN A 41 -9.25 3.30 -8.37
CA ASN A 41 -9.35 4.51 -9.16
C ASN A 41 -10.76 4.62 -9.76
N PRO A 42 -11.55 5.65 -9.40
CA PRO A 42 -12.90 5.83 -9.90
C PRO A 42 -12.94 6.13 -11.41
N ARG A 43 -11.90 6.76 -11.97
CA ARG A 43 -11.89 7.18 -13.38
C ARG A 43 -11.58 6.05 -14.35
N SER A 44 -10.71 5.13 -13.96
CA SER A 44 -10.34 3.96 -14.78
C SER A 44 -11.11 2.69 -14.41
N ASN A 45 -11.90 2.74 -13.32
CA ASN A 45 -12.62 1.60 -12.74
C ASN A 45 -11.70 0.39 -12.41
N LYS A 46 -10.38 0.63 -12.32
CA LYS A 46 -9.36 -0.38 -12.00
C LYS A 46 -9.17 -0.45 -10.48
N SER A 47 -9.02 -1.66 -9.97
CA SER A 47 -8.72 -1.87 -8.55
C SER A 47 -7.63 -2.92 -8.34
N LEU A 48 -6.63 -2.59 -7.54
CA LEU A 48 -5.62 -3.52 -7.03
C LEU A 48 -6.03 -3.96 -5.63
N LYS A 49 -5.99 -5.27 -5.35
CA LYS A 49 -6.37 -5.84 -4.05
C LYS A 49 -5.24 -6.72 -3.53
N TYR A 50 -4.90 -6.58 -2.25
CA TYR A 50 -3.95 -7.44 -1.56
C TYR A 50 -4.53 -7.88 -0.22
N LYS A 51 -4.48 -9.17 0.06
CA LYS A 51 -4.95 -9.76 1.33
C LYS A 51 -3.78 -10.43 2.02
N THR A 52 -3.56 -10.10 3.29
CA THR A 52 -2.53 -10.78 4.09
C THR A 52 -3.01 -11.08 5.50
N ASN A 53 -2.46 -12.15 6.07
CA ASN A 53 -2.61 -12.56 7.46
C ASN A 53 -1.28 -12.40 8.23
N LYS A 54 -0.20 -11.99 7.54
CA LYS A 54 1.12 -11.86 8.14
C LYS A 54 1.34 -10.43 8.61
N ILE A 55 1.60 -10.26 9.91
CA ILE A 55 1.81 -8.94 10.51
C ILE A 55 3.04 -8.21 9.93
N LYS A 56 4.10 -8.95 9.55
CA LYS A 56 5.28 -8.38 8.89
C LYS A 56 4.94 -7.74 7.55
N GLU A 57 4.05 -8.36 6.77
CA GLU A 57 3.61 -7.83 5.48
C GLU A 57 2.71 -6.60 5.68
N PHE A 58 1.85 -6.62 6.69
CA PHE A 58 1.01 -5.48 7.06
C PHE A 58 1.86 -4.26 7.46
N SER A 59 2.87 -4.46 8.31
CA SER A 59 3.79 -3.39 8.72
C SER A 59 4.48 -2.77 7.51
N ARG A 60 5.00 -3.58 6.57
CA ARG A 60 5.62 -3.07 5.33
C ARG A 60 4.66 -2.24 4.48
N LEU A 61 3.41 -2.65 4.37
CA LEU A 61 2.38 -1.92 3.62
C LEU A 61 1.98 -0.60 4.30
N LEU A 62 2.05 -0.52 5.62
CA LEU A 62 1.88 0.75 6.33
C LEU A 62 3.08 1.67 6.14
N THR A 63 4.30 1.13 6.21
CA THR A 63 5.52 1.93 5.95
C THR A 63 5.54 2.46 4.52
N PHE A 64 5.06 1.66 3.56
CA PHE A 64 4.84 2.10 2.18
C PHE A 64 3.93 3.33 2.10
N LEU A 65 2.86 3.36 2.88
CA LEU A 65 1.93 4.49 2.87
C LEU A 65 2.57 5.76 3.47
N GLY A 66 3.46 5.58 4.45
CA GLY A 66 4.18 6.66 5.12
C GLY A 66 5.20 7.39 4.24
N PRO A 67 5.86 8.45 4.76
CA PRO A 67 6.86 9.22 4.03
C PRO A 67 8.17 8.44 3.83
N ASN A 68 8.52 7.59 4.80
CA ASN A 68 9.81 6.89 4.84
C ASN A 68 9.90 5.67 3.90
N GLY A 69 8.79 5.29 3.26
CA GLY A 69 8.78 4.23 2.24
C GLY A 69 9.16 2.84 2.72
N VAL A 70 9.50 1.96 1.79
CA VAL A 70 9.87 0.57 2.09
C VAL A 70 11.15 0.22 1.38
N ASN A 71 12.02 -0.53 2.05
CA ASN A 71 13.20 -1.10 1.41
C ASN A 71 12.81 -2.44 0.78
N ILE A 72 12.76 -2.46 -0.55
CA ILE A 72 12.54 -3.68 -1.35
C ILE A 72 13.87 -3.95 -2.06
N GLU A 73 14.47 -5.12 -1.79
CA GLU A 73 15.69 -5.58 -2.49
C GLU A 73 16.85 -4.57 -2.52
N LEU A 74 17.20 -3.99 -1.37
CA LEU A 74 18.29 -2.99 -1.21
C LEU A 74 18.08 -1.68 -1.99
N LYS A 75 16.92 -1.50 -2.62
CA LYS A 75 16.52 -0.24 -3.25
C LYS A 75 15.52 0.46 -2.35
N HIS A 76 15.85 1.70 -1.99
CA HIS A 76 14.94 2.56 -1.25
C HIS A 76 13.78 2.95 -2.17
N SER A 77 12.60 2.34 -1.97
CA SER A 77 11.39 2.81 -2.64
C SER A 77 10.82 3.96 -1.82
N VAL A 78 10.72 5.14 -2.44
CA VAL A 78 10.20 6.35 -1.80
C VAL A 78 8.78 6.08 -1.31
N GLY A 79 8.49 6.50 -0.08
CA GLY A 79 7.17 6.29 0.49
C GLY A 79 6.09 7.02 -0.26
N LEU A 80 4.89 6.46 -0.26
CA LEU A 80 3.75 7.01 -0.99
C LEU A 80 3.48 8.46 -0.56
N SER A 81 3.60 8.77 0.73
CA SER A 81 3.44 10.14 1.23
C SER A 81 4.53 11.08 0.71
N SER A 82 5.75 10.58 0.51
CA SER A 82 6.83 11.38 -0.09
C SER A 82 6.63 11.55 -1.59
N LEU A 83 6.10 10.54 -2.28
CA LEU A 83 5.79 10.61 -3.71
C LEU A 83 4.63 11.57 -4.01
N MET A 84 3.65 11.64 -3.12
CA MET A 84 2.45 12.48 -3.25
C MET A 84 2.60 13.87 -2.64
N SER A 85 3.71 14.12 -1.94
CA SER A 85 4.02 15.43 -1.39
C SER A 85 4.62 16.32 -2.47
N ASN A 86 4.06 17.51 -2.66
CA ASN A 86 4.67 18.56 -3.47
C ASN A 86 5.97 19.12 -2.86
N LYS A 87 6.42 18.56 -1.73
CA LYS A 87 7.64 18.90 -1.02
C LYS A 87 8.63 17.75 -1.18
N LYS A 88 9.83 18.03 -1.71
CA LYS A 88 10.96 17.10 -1.64
C LYS A 88 11.28 16.87 -0.16
N PHE A 89 11.20 15.62 0.27
CA PHE A 89 11.79 15.21 1.55
C PHE A 89 13.27 14.93 1.26
N GLU A 90 14.15 15.76 1.81
CA GLU A 90 15.60 15.54 1.84
C GLU A 90 15.96 14.49 2.90
#